data_AF-A6UTJ5-F1
#
_entry.id   AF-A6UTJ5-F1
#
_cell.length_a   1.000
_cell.length_b   1.000
_cell.length_c   1.000
_cell.angle_alpha   90.00
_cell.angle_beta   90.00
_cell.angle_gamma   90.00
#
_symmetry.space_group_name_H-M   'P 1'
#
loop_
_entity.id
_entity.type
_entity.pdbx_description
1 polymer ?
#
loop_
_entity_poly.entity_id
_entity_poly.type
_entity_poly.pdbx_seq_one_letter_code
_entity_poly.pdbx_strand_id
1 'polypeptide(L)'
;MKPKYALKKDTYAEFTLNKSFNTYKGKIIKCDFNGLLEGALMLNKKNHYYFYPLNALHMIKPEQCVPLNILPKTSLPTNPKDINTKEALSRIVGRTLKIGYNNPKTTYLGRLLGFTRGIFSWSIVLEIHGEVIILLNPDYITYYGTTWRIPKNKSMPYLSPVLLNLTKTTNYLKKCLLDEVELELNHPRINIENTVFVYPHGIVSRDNELKNQVVKYLKEQGLVFKNPRGKTRYNKIKTNKTNKTNNCKDKNNNTNNTNNTNNTNNNNNSKNNNPIINNSNNKINKYLI
;
A
#
# COMPACT_ATOMS: atom_id res chain seq x y z
N MET A 1 -15.02 18.61 -4.30
CA MET A 1 -15.73 17.48 -3.65
C MET A 1 -14.72 16.54 -2.98
N LYS A 2 -15.03 15.97 -1.80
CA LYS A 2 -14.21 14.89 -1.19
C LYS A 2 -14.76 13.52 -1.65
N PRO A 3 -13.93 12.47 -1.88
CA PRO A 3 -14.41 11.14 -2.29
C PRO A 3 -15.50 10.56 -1.37
N LYS A 4 -15.38 10.77 -0.05
CA LYS A 4 -16.40 10.36 0.94
C LYS A 4 -17.79 10.99 0.75
N TYR A 5 -17.95 12.01 -0.07
CA TYR A 5 -19.25 12.60 -0.40
C TYR A 5 -19.88 12.00 -1.67
N ALA A 6 -19.08 11.34 -2.52
CA ALA A 6 -19.60 10.53 -3.62
C ALA A 6 -20.17 9.20 -3.12
N LEU A 7 -19.51 8.62 -2.11
CA LEU A 7 -19.90 7.35 -1.49
C LEU A 7 -20.70 7.63 -0.21
N LYS A 8 -22.01 7.87 -0.36
CA LYS A 8 -22.92 7.88 0.79
C LYS A 8 -23.01 6.45 1.36
N LYS A 9 -23.33 6.35 2.67
CA LYS A 9 -23.64 5.06 3.30
C LYS A 9 -24.84 4.44 2.58
N ASP A 10 -24.85 3.11 2.48
CA ASP A 10 -25.94 2.31 1.92
C ASP A 10 -26.17 2.48 0.40
N THR A 11 -25.35 3.26 -0.30
CA THR A 11 -25.33 3.37 -1.77
C THR A 11 -24.74 2.12 -2.43
N TYR A 12 -25.32 1.67 -3.53
CA TYR A 12 -24.73 0.61 -4.37
C TYR A 12 -23.60 1.17 -5.22
N ALA A 13 -22.54 0.37 -5.41
CA ALA A 13 -21.42 0.76 -6.25
C ALA A 13 -20.81 -0.44 -6.98
N GLU A 14 -20.16 -0.13 -8.10
CA GLU A 14 -19.28 -1.02 -8.84
C GLU A 14 -17.82 -0.81 -8.40
N PHE A 15 -17.12 -1.90 -8.12
CA PHE A 15 -15.73 -1.91 -7.64
C PHE A 15 -14.86 -2.69 -8.61
N THR A 16 -13.96 -2.03 -9.33
CA THR A 16 -13.01 -2.69 -10.24
C THR A 16 -11.70 -2.97 -9.52
N LEU A 17 -11.20 -4.21 -9.58
CA LEU A 17 -9.92 -4.59 -9.00
C LEU A 17 -8.74 -4.27 -9.92
N ASN A 18 -7.66 -3.75 -9.34
CA ASN A 18 -6.46 -3.38 -10.09
C ASN A 18 -5.74 -4.60 -10.72
N LYS A 19 -5.73 -5.76 -10.05
CA LYS A 19 -5.03 -6.95 -10.55
C LYS A 19 -5.74 -7.71 -11.67
N SER A 20 -7.07 -7.79 -11.64
CA SER A 20 -7.85 -8.65 -12.54
C SER A 20 -8.79 -7.89 -13.46
N PHE A 21 -9.01 -6.59 -13.21
CA PHE A 21 -10.00 -5.77 -13.91
C PHE A 21 -11.45 -6.28 -13.83
N ASN A 22 -11.69 -7.28 -12.98
CA ASN A 22 -13.02 -7.72 -12.61
C ASN A 22 -13.73 -6.62 -11.83
N THR A 23 -14.97 -6.34 -12.24
CA THR A 23 -15.88 -5.41 -11.57
C THR A 23 -16.90 -6.19 -10.72
N TYR A 24 -17.03 -5.79 -9.46
CA TYR A 24 -17.95 -6.39 -8.49
C TYR A 24 -19.00 -5.35 -8.08
N LYS A 25 -20.27 -5.75 -7.99
CA LYS A 25 -21.35 -4.88 -7.46
C LYS A 25 -21.69 -5.23 -6.01
N GLY A 26 -21.93 -4.21 -5.19
CA GLY A 26 -22.45 -4.39 -3.83
C GLY A 26 -22.81 -3.07 -3.16
N LYS A 27 -23.43 -3.19 -1.98
CA LYS A 27 -23.85 -2.06 -1.15
C LYS A 27 -22.68 -1.57 -0.29
N ILE A 28 -22.41 -0.28 -0.28
CA ILE A 28 -21.39 0.34 0.59
C ILE A 28 -21.92 0.38 2.02
N ILE A 29 -21.20 -0.27 2.93
CA ILE A 29 -21.49 -0.21 4.38
C ILE A 29 -20.63 0.88 5.04
N LYS A 30 -19.35 0.95 4.66
CA LYS A 30 -18.40 1.96 5.16
C LYS A 30 -17.27 2.16 4.14
N CYS A 31 -16.82 3.39 3.94
CA CYS A 31 -15.60 3.69 3.19
C CYS A 31 -14.70 4.63 4.00
N ASP A 32 -13.41 4.33 4.05
CA ASP A 32 -12.38 5.18 4.63
C ASP A 32 -11.29 5.47 3.57
N PHE A 33 -10.93 6.75 3.44
CA PHE A 33 -9.99 7.30 2.47
C PHE A 33 -8.78 7.97 3.13
N ASN A 34 -8.70 7.96 4.47
CA ASN A 34 -7.73 8.73 5.25
C ASN A 34 -7.24 8.08 6.55
N GLY A 35 -7.93 7.06 7.07
CA GLY A 35 -7.53 6.35 8.30
C GLY A 35 -6.64 5.13 8.06
N LEU A 36 -6.25 4.44 9.13
CA LEU A 36 -5.38 3.24 9.07
C LEU A 36 -6.03 2.02 8.38
N LEU A 37 -7.32 2.09 8.07
CA LEU A 37 -8.11 1.05 7.39
C LEU A 37 -8.60 1.55 6.02
N GLU A 38 -7.75 2.24 5.24
CA GLU A 38 -8.12 2.75 3.91
C GLU A 38 -8.70 1.64 3.02
N GLY A 39 -10.01 1.71 2.79
CA GLY A 39 -10.74 0.68 2.07
C GLY A 39 -12.24 0.90 2.08
N ALA A 40 -12.93 0.03 1.36
CA ALA A 40 -14.38 -0.05 1.29
C ALA A 40 -14.86 -1.37 1.88
N LEU A 41 -15.73 -1.30 2.88
CA LEU A 41 -16.55 -2.39 3.36
C LEU A 41 -17.83 -2.47 2.51
N MET A 42 -17.97 -3.55 1.76
CA MET A 42 -19.05 -3.79 0.82
C MET A 42 -19.83 -5.05 1.20
N LEU A 43 -21.15 -4.97 1.19
CA LEU A 43 -22.05 -6.13 1.24
C LEU A 43 -22.37 -6.58 -0.19
N ASN A 44 -22.02 -7.82 -0.53
CA ASN A 44 -22.28 -8.36 -1.87
C ASN A 44 -23.69 -8.95 -2.00
N LYS A 45 -24.09 -9.34 -3.23
CA LYS A 45 -25.37 -10.00 -3.53
C LYS A 45 -25.63 -11.33 -2.80
N LYS A 46 -24.61 -11.93 -2.15
CA LYS A 46 -24.72 -13.16 -1.35
C LYS A 46 -24.73 -12.87 0.16
N ASN A 47 -25.04 -11.64 0.56
CA ASN A 47 -25.01 -11.16 1.95
C ASN A 47 -23.69 -11.40 2.69
N HIS A 48 -22.56 -11.41 1.95
CA HIS A 48 -21.22 -11.47 2.53
C HIS A 48 -20.58 -10.08 2.58
N TYR A 49 -20.00 -9.74 3.74
CA TYR A 49 -19.20 -8.55 3.94
C TYR A 49 -17.77 -8.78 3.45
N TYR A 50 -17.32 -7.94 2.52
CA TYR A 50 -15.97 -7.90 2.00
C TYR A 50 -15.33 -6.55 2.32
N PHE A 51 -14.10 -6.58 2.85
CA PHE A 51 -13.26 -5.40 2.97
C PHE A 51 -12.28 -5.35 1.79
N TYR A 52 -12.37 -4.32 0.97
CA TYR A 52 -11.48 -4.04 -0.15
C TYR A 52 -10.54 -2.88 0.19
N PRO A 53 -9.22 -3.10 0.37
CA PRO A 53 -8.27 -2.01 0.61
C PRO A 53 -8.13 -1.13 -0.65
N LEU A 54 -8.01 0.20 -0.49
CA LEU A 54 -8.01 1.12 -1.64
C LEU A 54 -6.87 0.88 -2.64
N ASN A 55 -5.76 0.29 -2.20
CA ASN A 55 -4.63 -0.04 -3.07
C ASN A 55 -4.84 -1.30 -3.95
N ALA A 56 -5.83 -2.14 -3.64
CA ALA A 56 -6.24 -3.28 -4.47
C ALA A 56 -7.33 -2.91 -5.48
N LEU A 57 -8.00 -1.78 -5.28
CA LEU A 57 -9.00 -1.23 -6.17
C LEU A 57 -8.35 -0.35 -7.24
N HIS A 58 -8.99 -0.30 -8.40
CA HIS A 58 -8.67 0.59 -9.52
C HIS A 58 -9.70 1.73 -9.62
N MET A 59 -10.97 1.37 -9.46
CA MET A 59 -12.10 2.26 -9.64
C MET A 59 -13.23 1.91 -8.69
N ILE A 60 -13.95 2.93 -8.20
CA ILE A 60 -15.26 2.80 -7.57
C ILE A 60 -16.23 3.71 -8.34
N LYS A 61 -17.32 3.15 -8.86
CA LYS A 61 -18.42 3.88 -9.50
C LYS A 61 -19.68 3.73 -8.64
N PRO A 62 -20.06 4.75 -7.84
CA PRO A 62 -21.35 4.75 -7.15
C PRO A 62 -22.51 4.84 -8.16
N GLU A 63 -23.52 4.00 -7.98
CA GLU A 63 -24.76 4.07 -8.74
C GLU A 63 -25.56 5.32 -8.30
N GLN A 64 -26.26 5.97 -9.24
CA GLN A 64 -27.14 7.12 -8.99
C GLN A 64 -26.46 8.38 -8.38
N CYS A 65 -25.12 8.48 -8.42
CA CYS A 65 -24.41 9.66 -7.95
C CYS A 65 -24.35 10.75 -9.03
N VAL A 66 -25.16 11.80 -8.87
CA VAL A 66 -25.15 12.99 -9.75
C VAL A 66 -23.92 13.87 -9.44
N PRO A 67 -23.16 14.33 -10.46
CA PRO A 67 -22.01 15.20 -10.26
C PRO A 67 -22.44 16.56 -9.70
N LEU A 68 -21.69 17.05 -8.69
CA LEU A 68 -21.91 18.40 -8.16
C LEU A 68 -21.40 19.45 -9.15
N ASN A 69 -22.21 20.49 -9.40
CA ASN A 69 -21.75 21.66 -10.12
C ASN A 69 -20.64 22.36 -9.33
N ILE A 70 -19.44 22.36 -9.88
CA ILE A 70 -18.26 23.00 -9.32
C ILE A 70 -17.78 24.04 -10.32
N LEU A 71 -17.84 25.32 -9.91
CA LEU A 71 -17.25 26.40 -10.65
C LEU A 71 -15.72 26.23 -10.66
N PRO A 72 -15.06 26.27 -11.83
CA PRO A 72 -13.63 26.18 -11.90
C PRO A 72 -12.99 27.43 -11.28
N LYS A 73 -11.95 27.24 -10.47
CA LYS A 73 -11.24 28.38 -9.87
C LYS A 73 -10.58 29.24 -10.96
N THR A 74 -10.77 30.55 -10.87
CA THR A 74 -10.29 31.54 -11.85
C THR A 74 -8.91 32.07 -11.48
N SER A 75 -7.86 31.33 -11.85
CA SER A 75 -6.57 31.87 -12.31
C SER A 75 -5.68 30.72 -12.79
N LEU A 76 -5.23 30.80 -14.04
CA LEU A 76 -4.15 29.94 -14.52
C LEU A 76 -2.84 30.41 -13.88
N PRO A 77 -2.03 29.52 -13.28
CA PRO A 77 -0.60 29.74 -13.33
C PRO A 77 -0.13 29.48 -14.77
N THR A 78 0.72 30.37 -15.28
CA THR A 78 1.59 30.11 -16.42
C THR A 78 2.35 28.81 -16.19
N ASN A 79 2.00 27.81 -17.01
CA ASN A 79 2.40 26.40 -16.96
C ASN A 79 3.54 26.01 -15.98
N PRO A 80 3.23 25.79 -14.69
CA PRO A 80 4.23 25.46 -13.68
C PRO A 80 4.61 23.98 -13.79
N LYS A 81 5.72 23.69 -14.46
CA LYS A 81 6.24 22.32 -14.60
C LYS A 81 6.67 21.72 -13.25
N ASP A 82 6.94 22.57 -12.26
CA ASP A 82 7.59 22.20 -10.99
C ASP A 82 6.71 22.41 -9.72
N ILE A 83 5.38 22.43 -9.85
CA ILE A 83 4.48 22.41 -8.67
C ILE A 83 4.18 21.00 -8.17
N ASN A 84 3.91 20.90 -6.87
CA ASN A 84 3.49 19.66 -6.22
C ASN A 84 2.16 19.15 -6.82
N THR A 85 2.04 17.86 -7.10
CA THR A 85 0.82 17.24 -7.67
C THR A 85 -0.45 17.53 -6.84
N LYS A 86 -0.34 17.66 -5.51
CA LYS A 86 -1.46 18.05 -4.62
C LYS A 86 -1.96 19.46 -4.94
N GLU A 87 -1.04 20.36 -5.24
CA GLU A 87 -1.31 21.77 -5.56
C GLU A 87 -1.79 21.93 -7.00
N ALA A 88 -1.20 21.20 -7.95
CA ALA A 88 -1.68 21.14 -9.33
C ALA A 88 -3.17 20.72 -9.35
N LEU A 89 -3.50 19.62 -8.67
CA LEU A 89 -4.88 19.15 -8.52
C LEU A 89 -5.80 20.17 -7.84
N SER A 90 -5.32 20.96 -6.87
CA SER A 90 -6.15 21.96 -6.16
C SER A 90 -6.47 23.19 -7.01
N ARG A 91 -5.60 23.53 -7.98
CA ARG A 91 -5.78 24.62 -8.93
C ARG A 91 -6.69 24.24 -10.12
N ILE A 92 -6.71 22.96 -10.53
CA ILE A 92 -7.46 22.48 -11.71
C ILE A 92 -8.80 21.79 -11.38
N VAL A 93 -9.30 21.87 -10.14
CA VAL A 93 -10.65 21.38 -9.79
C VAL A 93 -11.70 22.13 -10.61
N GLY A 94 -12.69 21.40 -11.15
CA GLY A 94 -13.71 21.88 -12.08
C GLY A 94 -13.29 21.85 -13.55
N ARG A 95 -12.05 21.44 -13.88
CA ARG A 95 -11.54 21.35 -15.26
C ARG A 95 -11.46 19.91 -15.76
N THR A 96 -11.55 19.73 -17.08
CA THR A 96 -11.32 18.45 -17.75
C THR A 96 -9.84 18.11 -17.81
N LEU A 97 -9.47 16.91 -17.40
CA LEU A 97 -8.10 16.42 -17.44
C LEU A 97 -8.05 14.91 -17.73
N LYS A 98 -6.87 14.43 -18.15
CA LYS A 98 -6.61 13.01 -18.40
C LYS A 98 -5.91 12.39 -17.19
N ILE A 99 -6.42 11.27 -16.70
CA ILE A 99 -5.82 10.45 -15.63
C ILE A 99 -5.29 9.17 -16.26
N GLY A 100 -4.10 8.72 -15.87
CA GLY A 100 -3.46 7.56 -16.46
C GLY A 100 -2.89 6.57 -15.45
N TYR A 101 -2.91 5.31 -15.87
CA TYR A 101 -2.29 4.17 -15.23
C TYR A 101 -1.27 3.55 -16.19
N ASN A 102 -0.16 3.09 -15.63
CA ASN A 102 0.88 2.37 -16.35
C ASN A 102 0.62 0.86 -16.34
N ASN A 103 0.02 0.34 -15.26
CA ASN A 103 -0.34 -1.07 -15.15
C ASN A 103 -1.76 -1.26 -14.57
N PRO A 104 -2.72 -1.77 -15.37
CA PRO A 104 -2.63 -1.88 -16.83
C PRO A 104 -2.67 -0.49 -17.48
N LYS A 105 -2.21 -0.42 -18.74
CA LYS A 105 -2.10 0.82 -19.52
C LYS A 105 -3.50 1.34 -19.89
N THR A 106 -4.10 2.11 -18.99
CA THR A 106 -5.47 2.66 -19.12
C THR A 106 -5.47 4.15 -18.85
N THR A 107 -6.32 4.90 -19.54
CA THR A 107 -6.45 6.35 -19.34
C THR A 107 -7.90 6.80 -19.41
N TYR A 108 -8.26 7.70 -18.51
CA TYR A 108 -9.61 8.25 -18.35
C TYR A 108 -9.59 9.75 -18.62
N LEU A 109 -10.60 10.26 -19.31
CA LEU A 109 -10.80 11.68 -19.56
C LEU A 109 -12.07 12.12 -18.82
N GLY A 110 -11.99 13.16 -17.99
CA GLY A 110 -13.14 13.61 -17.21
C GLY A 110 -12.93 14.95 -16.50
N ARG A 111 -14.02 15.55 -16.02
CA ARG A 111 -13.98 16.78 -15.21
C ARG A 111 -13.59 16.44 -13.77
N LEU A 112 -12.55 17.08 -13.25
CA LEU A 112 -12.08 16.87 -11.88
C LEU A 112 -13.06 17.46 -10.87
N LEU A 113 -13.84 16.62 -10.19
CA LEU A 113 -14.72 17.05 -9.10
C LEU A 113 -13.95 17.23 -7.77
N GLY A 114 -12.82 16.55 -7.62
CA GLY A 114 -11.91 16.74 -6.50
C GLY A 114 -11.07 15.50 -6.23
N PHE A 115 -10.37 15.50 -5.10
CA PHE A 115 -9.41 14.45 -4.77
C PHE A 115 -9.15 14.40 -3.27
N THR A 116 -8.49 13.33 -2.82
CA THR A 116 -7.93 13.20 -1.48
C THR A 116 -6.65 12.38 -1.55
N ARG A 117 -5.66 12.76 -0.75
CA ARG A 117 -4.47 11.95 -0.47
C ARG A 117 -4.67 11.28 0.88
N GLY A 118 -4.58 9.95 0.89
CA GLY A 118 -4.57 9.10 2.05
C GLY A 118 -3.14 8.76 2.53
N ILE A 119 -3.07 7.99 3.62
CA ILE A 119 -1.88 7.35 4.16
C ILE A 119 -1.31 6.34 3.14
N PHE A 120 -2.16 5.60 2.43
CA PHE A 120 -1.74 4.50 1.56
C PHE A 120 -2.04 4.76 0.08
N SER A 121 -3.06 5.56 -0.22
CA SER A 121 -3.60 5.74 -1.57
C SER A 121 -3.84 7.21 -1.96
N TRP A 122 -3.95 7.46 -3.27
CA TRP A 122 -4.60 8.67 -3.79
C TRP A 122 -5.99 8.30 -4.31
N SER A 123 -6.96 9.19 -4.12
CA SER A 123 -8.33 9.00 -4.61
C SER A 123 -8.78 10.23 -5.35
N ILE A 124 -9.10 10.10 -6.64
CA ILE A 124 -9.48 11.21 -7.51
C ILE A 124 -10.90 10.99 -8.00
N VAL A 125 -11.76 11.99 -7.79
CA VAL A 125 -13.15 12.00 -8.22
C VAL A 125 -13.23 12.71 -9.56
N LEU A 126 -13.58 11.96 -10.60
CA LEU A 126 -13.92 12.47 -11.93
C LEU A 126 -15.43 12.43 -12.16
N GLU A 127 -15.88 13.29 -13.05
CA GLU A 127 -17.11 13.12 -13.81
C GLU A 127 -16.73 12.68 -15.23
N ILE A 128 -17.33 11.58 -15.69
CA ILE A 128 -17.15 11.00 -17.02
C ILE A 128 -18.54 10.71 -17.59
N HIS A 129 -18.90 11.30 -18.72
CA HIS A 129 -20.22 11.18 -19.35
C HIS A 129 -21.41 11.42 -18.39
N GLY A 130 -21.28 12.37 -17.47
CA GLY A 130 -22.31 12.70 -16.47
C GLY A 130 -22.34 11.77 -15.24
N GLU A 131 -21.51 10.71 -15.21
CA GLU A 131 -21.40 9.80 -14.07
C GLU A 131 -20.22 10.17 -13.16
N VAL A 132 -20.39 10.04 -11.85
CA VAL A 132 -19.30 10.22 -10.87
C VAL A 132 -18.50 8.93 -10.74
N ILE A 133 -17.18 9.02 -10.94
CA ILE A 133 -16.24 7.90 -10.87
C ILE A 133 -15.07 8.27 -9.95
N ILE A 134 -14.71 7.36 -9.04
CA ILE A 134 -13.54 7.49 -8.16
C ILE A 134 -12.44 6.59 -8.70
N LEU A 135 -11.35 7.20 -9.17
CA LEU A 135 -10.13 6.51 -9.59
C LEU A 135 -9.15 6.42 -8.41
N LEU A 136 -8.58 5.24 -8.21
CA LEU A 136 -7.77 4.90 -7.03
C LEU A 136 -6.32 4.59 -7.40
N ASN A 137 -5.41 5.29 -6.72
CA ASN A 137 -3.96 5.22 -6.88
C ASN A 137 -3.44 5.32 -8.34
N PRO A 138 -3.90 6.29 -9.17
CA PRO A 138 -3.39 6.47 -10.52
C PRO A 138 -1.90 6.85 -10.55
N ASP A 139 -1.24 6.60 -11.69
CA ASP A 139 0.19 6.84 -11.89
C ASP A 139 0.51 8.30 -12.23
N TYR A 140 -0.34 8.94 -13.04
CA TYR A 140 -0.12 10.31 -13.51
C TYR A 140 -1.43 11.02 -13.87
N ILE A 141 -1.35 12.35 -13.97
CA ILE A 141 -2.37 13.24 -14.50
C ILE A 141 -1.78 14.10 -15.60
N THR A 142 -2.55 14.40 -16.64
CA THR A 142 -2.18 15.28 -17.74
C THR A 142 -3.26 16.35 -17.95
N TYR A 143 -2.85 17.63 -17.99
CA TYR A 143 -3.72 18.79 -18.21
C TYR A 143 -2.97 19.78 -19.10
N TYR A 144 -3.57 20.15 -20.24
CA TYR A 144 -2.95 21.00 -21.29
C TYR A 144 -1.49 20.61 -21.62
N GLY A 145 -1.25 19.32 -21.91
CA GLY A 145 0.05 18.78 -22.28
C GLY A 145 1.01 18.52 -21.10
N THR A 146 0.91 19.29 -20.02
CA THR A 146 1.74 19.07 -18.82
C THR A 146 1.28 17.83 -18.07
N THR A 147 2.24 16.98 -17.71
CA THR A 147 1.99 15.70 -17.05
C THR A 147 2.70 15.63 -15.69
N TRP A 148 1.93 15.52 -14.61
CA TRP A 148 2.47 15.33 -13.26
C TRP A 148 2.36 13.86 -12.87
N ARG A 149 3.47 13.28 -12.41
CA ARG A 149 3.45 11.96 -11.77
C ARG A 149 2.81 12.07 -10.40
N ILE A 150 1.97 11.09 -10.04
CA ILE A 150 1.40 11.01 -8.69
C ILE A 150 2.42 10.33 -7.77
N PRO A 151 2.79 10.95 -6.63
CA PRO A 151 3.72 10.33 -5.71
C PRO A 151 3.06 9.14 -5.00
N LYS A 152 3.52 7.93 -5.35
CA LYS A 152 3.14 6.70 -4.65
C LYS A 152 3.71 6.70 -3.23
N ASN A 153 2.91 6.29 -2.25
CA ASN A 153 3.34 6.20 -0.86
C ASN A 153 4.28 4.99 -0.69
N LYS A 154 5.61 5.22 -0.78
CA LYS A 154 6.64 4.17 -0.81
C LYS A 154 7.09 3.65 0.57
N SER A 155 6.78 4.37 1.65
CA SER A 155 7.16 4.02 3.02
C SER A 155 5.95 4.09 3.95
N MET A 156 5.52 2.94 4.47
CA MET A 156 4.56 2.87 5.57
C MET A 156 5.29 2.41 6.84
N PRO A 157 5.14 3.10 7.98
CA PRO A 157 5.42 2.49 9.29
C PRO A 157 4.31 1.51 9.70
N TYR A 158 3.16 1.55 9.03
CA TYR A 158 1.97 0.75 9.29
C TYR A 158 1.82 -0.44 8.35
N LEU A 159 0.99 -1.42 8.75
CA LEU A 159 0.60 -2.53 7.90
C LEU A 159 -0.46 -2.09 6.89
N SER A 160 -0.19 -2.30 5.60
CA SER A 160 -1.22 -2.14 4.57
C SER A 160 -2.34 -3.15 4.80
N PRO A 161 -3.62 -2.72 4.80
CA PRO A 161 -4.73 -3.65 4.91
C PRO A 161 -4.83 -4.57 3.68
N VAL A 162 -5.35 -5.78 3.89
CA VAL A 162 -5.53 -6.82 2.87
C VAL A 162 -7.00 -6.98 2.49
N LEU A 163 -7.23 -7.54 1.29
CA LEU A 163 -8.56 -7.98 0.86
C LEU A 163 -9.04 -9.13 1.78
N LEU A 164 -10.20 -8.96 2.41
CA LEU A 164 -10.73 -9.93 3.39
C LEU A 164 -12.24 -10.14 3.20
N ASN A 165 -12.68 -11.40 3.12
CA ASN A 165 -14.10 -11.74 3.27
C ASN A 165 -14.40 -11.96 4.75
N LEU A 166 -14.86 -10.91 5.40
CA LEU A 166 -15.14 -10.91 6.84
C LEU A 166 -16.17 -11.98 7.22
N THR A 167 -17.25 -12.15 6.46
CA THR A 167 -18.28 -13.16 6.74
C THR A 167 -17.72 -14.58 6.69
N LYS A 168 -16.98 -14.94 5.63
CA LYS A 168 -16.39 -16.29 5.51
C LYS A 168 -15.30 -16.56 6.54
N THR A 169 -14.48 -15.57 6.87
CA THR A 169 -13.45 -15.72 7.90
C THR A 169 -14.07 -15.84 9.29
N THR A 170 -15.11 -15.04 9.61
CA THR A 170 -15.88 -15.18 10.86
C THR A 170 -16.50 -16.57 10.97
N ASN A 171 -17.21 -17.03 9.93
CA ASN A 171 -17.88 -18.33 9.92
C ASN A 171 -16.92 -19.52 9.92
N TYR A 172 -15.66 -19.32 9.52
CA TYR A 172 -14.61 -20.35 9.63
C TYR A 172 -14.02 -20.38 11.04
N LEU A 173 -13.69 -19.22 11.63
CA LEU A 173 -13.24 -19.13 13.01
C LEU A 173 -14.27 -19.69 14.00
N LYS A 174 -15.56 -19.40 13.80
CA LYS A 174 -16.71 -20.01 14.53
C LYS A 174 -16.78 -21.55 14.49
N LYS A 175 -16.08 -22.20 13.57
CA LYS A 175 -16.04 -23.68 13.45
C LYS A 175 -14.75 -24.26 14.01
N CYS A 176 -13.70 -23.46 14.13
CA CYS A 176 -12.38 -23.89 14.61
C CYS A 176 -12.19 -23.60 16.11
N LEU A 177 -12.86 -22.57 16.61
CA LEU A 177 -12.84 -22.13 18.01
C LEU A 177 -14.16 -22.55 18.68
N LEU A 178 -14.09 -22.87 19.97
CA LEU A 178 -15.28 -23.05 20.82
C LEU A 178 -15.79 -21.72 21.39
N ASP A 179 -15.06 -20.65 21.08
CA ASP A 179 -15.10 -19.34 21.70
C ASP A 179 -16.16 -18.41 21.07
N GLU A 180 -16.51 -17.33 21.78
CA GLU A 180 -17.42 -16.31 21.26
C GLU A 180 -16.75 -15.46 20.16
N VAL A 181 -17.07 -15.75 18.90
CA VAL A 181 -16.59 -15.01 17.73
C VAL A 181 -17.68 -14.08 17.18
N GLU A 182 -17.42 -12.78 17.12
CA GLU A 182 -18.35 -11.77 16.60
C GLU A 182 -17.77 -10.98 15.42
N LEU A 183 -18.65 -10.54 14.50
CA LEU A 183 -18.28 -9.67 13.38
C LEU A 183 -18.77 -8.24 13.63
N GLU A 184 -17.83 -7.33 13.87
CA GLU A 184 -18.14 -5.91 13.99
C GLU A 184 -18.03 -5.22 12.63
N LEU A 185 -19.07 -4.47 12.26
CA LEU A 185 -19.13 -3.74 10.98
C LEU A 185 -18.72 -2.27 11.13
N ASN A 186 -19.03 -1.66 12.28
CA ASN A 186 -18.69 -0.27 12.59
C ASN A 186 -17.18 -0.07 12.67
N HIS A 187 -16.46 -1.03 13.25
CA HIS A 187 -15.02 -1.21 13.14
C HIS A 187 -14.81 -2.52 12.39
N PRO A 188 -14.44 -2.53 11.09
CA PRO A 188 -14.41 -3.76 10.30
C PRO A 188 -13.32 -4.72 10.84
N ARG A 189 -13.72 -5.57 11.78
CA ARG A 189 -12.86 -6.50 12.53
C ARG A 189 -13.70 -7.71 12.98
N ILE A 190 -13.01 -8.81 13.23
CA ILE A 190 -13.59 -9.97 13.92
C ILE A 190 -13.10 -9.90 15.36
N ASN A 191 -14.03 -9.95 16.30
CA ASN A 191 -13.79 -9.99 17.74
C ASN A 191 -13.90 -11.43 18.21
N ILE A 192 -13.01 -11.85 19.12
CA ILE A 192 -12.98 -13.17 19.73
C ILE A 192 -12.80 -12.93 21.23
N GLU A 193 -13.83 -13.25 22.02
CA GLU A 193 -13.90 -13.09 23.48
C GLU A 193 -13.52 -11.71 24.05
N ASN A 194 -13.52 -10.64 23.24
CA ASN A 194 -12.92 -9.34 23.59
C ASN A 194 -11.42 -9.40 23.95
N THR A 195 -10.74 -10.51 23.66
CA THR A 195 -9.31 -10.73 23.88
C THR A 195 -8.50 -10.60 22.60
N VAL A 196 -9.01 -11.13 21.47
CA VAL A 196 -8.34 -11.14 20.15
C VAL A 196 -9.18 -10.40 19.10
N PHE A 197 -8.54 -9.50 18.36
CA PHE A 197 -9.16 -8.69 17.32
C PHE A 197 -8.44 -8.87 15.99
N VAL A 198 -9.12 -9.45 15.01
CA VAL A 198 -8.63 -9.64 13.63
C VAL A 198 -9.08 -8.48 12.76
N TYR A 199 -8.15 -7.59 12.41
CA TYR A 199 -8.37 -6.48 11.47
C TYR A 199 -7.85 -6.84 10.06
N PRO A 200 -8.34 -6.18 9.01
CA PRO A 200 -7.76 -6.27 7.66
C PRO A 200 -6.27 -5.95 7.58
N HIS A 201 -5.69 -5.22 8.54
CA HIS A 201 -4.24 -4.92 8.58
C HIS A 201 -3.42 -5.85 9.48
N GLY A 202 -4.04 -6.71 10.30
CA GLY A 202 -3.32 -7.58 11.24
C GLY A 202 -4.14 -7.97 12.47
N ILE A 203 -3.52 -8.71 13.39
CA ILE A 203 -4.18 -9.24 14.59
C ILE A 203 -3.60 -8.54 15.83
N VAL A 204 -4.48 -7.93 16.61
CA VAL A 204 -4.17 -7.33 17.92
C VAL A 204 -4.76 -8.26 18.99
N SER A 205 -4.03 -8.51 20.07
CA SER A 205 -4.52 -9.41 21.12
C SER A 205 -3.98 -9.03 22.49
N ARG A 206 -4.76 -9.37 23.52
CA ARG A 206 -4.34 -9.46 24.92
C ARG A 206 -3.86 -10.85 25.29
N ASP A 207 -4.43 -11.88 24.67
CA ASP A 207 -4.03 -13.29 24.82
C ASP A 207 -3.06 -13.70 23.68
N ASN A 208 -1.88 -14.22 24.01
CA ASN A 208 -0.91 -14.66 23.00
C ASN A 208 -1.11 -16.11 22.55
N GLU A 209 -1.71 -16.98 23.36
CA GLU A 209 -1.97 -18.38 23.02
C GLU A 209 -3.12 -18.48 22.03
N LEU A 210 -4.28 -17.89 22.35
CA LEU A 210 -5.44 -17.83 21.46
C LEU A 210 -5.08 -17.11 20.14
N LYS A 211 -4.30 -16.01 20.21
CA LYS A 211 -3.75 -15.35 19.02
C LYS A 211 -2.92 -16.30 18.14
N ASN A 212 -2.09 -17.16 18.72
CA ASN A 212 -1.28 -18.11 17.95
C ASN A 212 -2.15 -19.18 17.27
N GLN A 213 -3.22 -19.64 17.93
CA GLN A 213 -4.21 -20.54 17.34
C GLN A 213 -4.95 -19.84 16.18
N VAL A 214 -5.48 -18.64 16.39
CA VAL A 214 -6.13 -17.82 15.34
C VAL A 214 -5.20 -17.57 14.15
N VAL A 215 -3.92 -17.26 14.40
CA VAL A 215 -2.90 -17.13 13.34
C VAL A 215 -2.70 -18.44 12.56
N LYS A 216 -2.79 -19.61 13.21
CA LYS A 216 -2.68 -20.91 12.54
C LYS A 216 -3.89 -21.15 11.62
N TYR A 217 -5.11 -21.04 12.15
CA TYR A 217 -6.33 -21.23 11.36
C TYR A 217 -6.44 -20.25 10.18
N LEU A 218 -6.11 -18.97 10.39
CA LEU A 218 -6.13 -17.99 9.30
C LEU A 218 -5.11 -18.32 8.18
N LYS A 219 -3.94 -18.88 8.53
CA LYS A 219 -2.97 -19.37 7.52
C LYS A 219 -3.50 -20.59 6.76
N GLU A 220 -4.20 -21.50 7.43
CA GLU A 220 -4.88 -22.65 6.80
C GLU A 220 -5.96 -22.17 5.81
N GLN A 221 -6.65 -21.07 6.12
CA GLN A 221 -7.55 -20.37 5.19
C GLN A 221 -6.82 -19.59 4.06
N GLY A 222 -5.48 -19.60 4.02
CA GLY A 222 -4.66 -18.85 3.06
C GLY A 222 -4.49 -17.36 3.36
N LEU A 223 -4.96 -16.87 4.52
CA LEU A 223 -4.83 -15.48 4.94
C LEU A 223 -3.51 -15.25 5.69
N VAL A 224 -2.57 -14.54 5.07
CA VAL A 224 -1.25 -14.25 5.65
C VAL A 224 -1.02 -12.74 5.76
N PHE A 225 -1.06 -12.23 6.99
CA PHE A 225 -0.63 -10.87 7.29
C PHE A 225 0.89 -10.73 7.16
N LYS A 226 1.36 -9.71 6.43
CA LYS A 226 2.79 -9.39 6.32
C LYS A 226 3.25 -8.59 7.54
N ASN A 227 4.55 -8.59 7.83
CA ASN A 227 5.16 -7.67 8.80
C ASN A 227 5.42 -6.29 8.15
N PRO A 228 5.55 -5.19 8.94
CA PRO A 228 5.73 -3.83 8.41
C PRO A 228 6.98 -3.66 7.53
N ARG A 229 7.99 -4.51 7.74
CA ARG A 229 9.25 -4.52 6.99
C ARG A 229 9.25 -5.47 5.78
N GLY A 230 8.08 -5.97 5.34
CA GLY A 230 7.91 -6.82 4.16
C GLY A 230 8.50 -8.24 4.23
N LYS A 231 9.37 -8.54 5.20
CA LYS A 231 10.00 -9.85 5.39
C LYS A 231 9.12 -10.79 6.23
N THR A 232 8.72 -11.91 5.63
CA THR A 232 8.36 -13.13 6.35
C THR A 232 9.61 -13.64 7.08
N ARG A 233 9.61 -13.59 8.42
CA ARG A 233 10.64 -14.28 9.21
C ARG A 233 10.30 -15.77 9.25
N TYR A 234 10.90 -16.54 8.35
CA TYR A 234 11.29 -17.89 8.72
C TYR A 234 12.55 -17.76 9.57
N ASN A 235 12.44 -18.08 10.86
CA ASN A 235 13.64 -18.39 11.62
C ASN A 235 14.18 -19.71 11.07
N LYS A 236 15.20 -19.64 10.22
CA LYS A 236 16.02 -20.83 9.92
C LYS A 236 16.59 -21.25 11.26
N ILE A 237 16.11 -22.37 11.82
CA ILE A 237 16.67 -22.94 13.04
C ILE A 237 18.14 -23.23 12.71
N LYS A 238 19.05 -22.43 13.27
CA LYS A 238 20.45 -22.81 13.33
C LYS A 238 20.51 -23.95 14.34
N THR A 239 20.52 -25.17 13.83
CA THR A 239 20.98 -26.32 14.60
C THR A 239 22.45 -26.08 14.92
N ASN A 240 22.70 -25.57 16.12
CA ASN A 240 24.05 -25.49 16.66
C ASN A 240 24.55 -26.92 16.84
N LYS A 241 25.34 -27.43 15.88
CA LYS A 241 26.19 -28.59 16.10
C LYS A 241 27.33 -28.19 17.05
N THR A 242 27.02 -28.09 18.33
CA THR A 242 28.03 -28.28 19.38
C THR A 242 28.29 -29.76 19.50
N ASN A 243 29.51 -30.21 19.16
CA ASN A 243 30.40 -30.73 20.20
C ASN A 243 31.83 -31.01 19.71
N LYS A 244 32.76 -30.61 20.59
CA LYS A 244 34.11 -31.14 20.82
C LYS A 244 35.13 -31.06 19.68
N THR A 245 35.96 -30.03 19.81
CA THR A 245 37.41 -30.08 19.57
C THR A 245 38.06 -31.35 20.13
N ASN A 246 39.07 -31.86 19.44
CA ASN A 246 40.36 -32.17 20.06
C ASN A 246 41.48 -32.01 19.03
N ASN A 247 42.61 -31.45 19.46
CA ASN A 247 43.77 -31.20 18.60
C ASN A 247 44.50 -32.50 18.25
N CYS A 248 45.06 -32.58 17.04
CA CYS A 248 46.37 -33.22 16.88
C CYS A 248 47.19 -32.51 15.79
N LYS A 249 48.50 -32.72 15.82
CA LYS A 249 49.53 -31.86 15.23
C LYS A 249 49.98 -32.27 13.82
N ASP A 250 50.67 -31.31 13.20
CA ASP A 250 51.88 -31.44 12.38
C ASP A 250 51.82 -31.92 10.91
N LYS A 251 52.43 -31.03 10.08
CA LYS A 251 53.39 -31.27 8.99
C LYS A 251 52.92 -31.72 7.59
N ASN A 252 53.33 -30.86 6.65
CA ASN A 252 53.96 -31.16 5.36
C ASN A 252 53.31 -32.22 4.43
N ASN A 253 52.88 -31.79 3.24
CA ASN A 253 53.82 -31.80 2.10
C ASN A 253 53.30 -31.06 0.86
N ASN A 254 54.23 -30.70 -0.02
CA ASN A 254 54.00 -30.16 -1.36
C ASN A 254 53.21 -31.13 -2.25
N THR A 255 52.50 -30.60 -3.25
CA THR A 255 52.77 -31.00 -4.65
C THR A 255 52.31 -29.93 -5.65
N ASN A 256 53.02 -29.87 -6.77
CA ASN A 256 52.87 -28.86 -7.82
C ASN A 256 51.76 -29.22 -8.82
N ASN A 257 51.19 -28.21 -9.47
CA ASN A 257 51.28 -27.99 -10.93
C ASN A 257 50.51 -26.70 -11.30
N THR A 258 51.11 -25.72 -11.99
CA THR A 258 51.28 -25.62 -13.46
C THR A 258 49.96 -25.79 -14.23
N ASN A 259 49.60 -24.96 -15.21
CA ASN A 259 50.42 -24.11 -16.08
C ASN A 259 49.61 -22.94 -16.68
N ASN A 260 50.31 -21.84 -17.03
CA ASN A 260 50.11 -21.01 -18.23
C ASN A 260 48.77 -20.22 -18.45
N THR A 261 48.74 -19.04 -19.07
CA THR A 261 49.79 -18.27 -19.77
C THR A 261 49.42 -16.79 -19.92
N ASN A 262 50.45 -15.93 -20.00
CA ASN A 262 50.56 -14.70 -20.81
C ASN A 262 49.54 -13.56 -20.57
N ASN A 263 49.98 -12.43 -20.00
CA ASN A 263 50.66 -11.28 -20.66
C ASN A 263 49.65 -10.12 -20.86
N THR A 264 49.97 -8.85 -20.66
CA THR A 264 51.25 -8.21 -20.29
C THR A 264 50.97 -6.91 -19.54
N ASN A 265 51.84 -6.59 -18.57
CA ASN A 265 52.50 -5.29 -18.37
C ASN A 265 51.92 -4.05 -19.10
N ASN A 266 51.90 -2.84 -18.55
CA ASN A 266 52.20 -2.24 -17.25
C ASN A 266 52.34 -0.74 -17.58
N ASN A 267 51.93 0.16 -16.68
CA ASN A 267 52.65 1.41 -16.37
C ASN A 267 52.72 2.53 -17.45
N ASN A 268 52.86 3.81 -17.12
CA ASN A 268 52.92 4.45 -15.80
C ASN A 268 52.66 5.98 -15.90
N ASN A 269 52.10 6.55 -14.82
CA ASN A 269 52.41 7.90 -14.31
C ASN A 269 52.09 9.13 -15.22
N SER A 270 52.03 10.38 -14.73
CA SER A 270 52.46 10.93 -13.43
C SER A 270 51.77 12.26 -13.08
N LYS A 271 51.53 12.52 -11.76
CA LYS A 271 51.64 13.83 -11.05
C LYS A 271 50.68 14.97 -11.49
N ASN A 272 50.36 16.06 -10.78
CA ASN A 272 50.45 16.60 -9.39
C ASN A 272 49.48 17.83 -9.36
N ASN A 273 49.03 18.49 -8.27
CA ASN A 273 49.11 18.35 -6.80
C ASN A 273 47.97 19.19 -6.14
N ASN A 274 47.75 19.06 -4.82
CA ASN A 274 46.99 20.05 -4.00
C ASN A 274 47.92 21.19 -3.50
N PRO A 275 47.42 22.30 -2.91
CA PRO A 275 46.99 22.39 -1.48
C PRO A 275 45.59 23.06 -1.29
N ILE A 276 44.73 22.69 -0.33
CA ILE A 276 44.71 22.88 1.15
C ILE A 276 44.43 24.33 1.64
N ILE A 277 43.36 24.48 2.44
CA ILE A 277 43.16 25.31 3.68
C ILE A 277 41.68 25.10 4.11
N ASN A 278 41.37 24.35 5.19
CA ASN A 278 41.00 24.80 6.57
C ASN A 278 40.05 26.03 6.61
N ASN A 279 38.96 26.14 7.38
CA ASN A 279 38.49 25.58 8.66
C ASN A 279 36.95 25.81 8.78
N SER A 280 36.13 25.45 9.79
CA SER A 280 36.26 24.65 11.04
C SER A 280 34.85 24.32 11.63
N ASN A 281 34.78 23.38 12.58
CA ASN A 281 33.84 23.23 13.72
C ASN A 281 32.42 23.87 13.69
N ASN A 282 31.36 23.05 13.79
CA ASN A 282 30.83 22.67 15.11
C ASN A 282 29.71 21.60 15.08
N LYS A 283 29.66 20.75 16.11
CA LYS A 283 28.49 19.91 16.45
C LYS A 283 27.49 20.73 17.26
N ILE A 284 26.21 20.38 17.22
CA ILE A 284 25.32 20.27 18.39
C ILE A 284 24.08 19.43 18.02
N ASN A 285 23.78 18.41 18.83
CA ASN A 285 22.49 17.72 18.83
C ASN A 285 21.47 18.54 19.63
N LYS A 286 20.18 18.50 19.26
CA LYS A 286 19.11 18.56 20.27
C LYS A 286 17.84 17.82 19.83
N TYR A 287 17.37 16.96 20.72
CA TYR A 287 16.02 16.38 20.76
C TYR A 287 15.07 17.31 21.54
N LEU A 288 13.77 16.98 21.49
CA LEU A 288 12.64 17.62 22.19
C LEU A 288 12.27 19.03 21.67
N ILE A 289 10.99 19.43 21.64
CA ILE A 289 9.76 18.86 22.24
C ILE A 289 8.75 18.50 21.14
#